data_AF-A0A426ZMQ2-F1
#
_entry.id   AF-A0A426ZMQ2-F1
#
_cell.length_a   1.000
_cell.length_b   1.000
_cell.length_c   1.000
_cell.angle_alpha   90.00
_cell.angle_beta   90.00
_cell.angle_gamma   90.00
#
_symmetry.space_group_name_H-M   'P 1'
#
loop_
_entity.id
_entity.type
_entity.pdbx_description
1 polymer ?
#
loop_
_entity_poly.entity_id
_entity_poly.type
_entity_poly.pdbx_seq_one_letter_code
_entity_poly.pdbx_strand_id
1 'polypeptide(L)' 'MSRRGKGRRPSRAAAVERKVRTLQRLVPGGRGLQPEQLFLRTADYIFLLRLQVHVLRKLSKLYLP' A
#
# COMPACT_ATOMS: atom_id res chain seq x y z
N MET A 1 -30.01 -29.31 10.26
CA MET A 1 -29.65 -27.92 10.60
C MET A 1 -28.35 -27.54 9.89
N SER A 2 -28.25 -26.25 9.54
CA SER A 2 -27.07 -25.50 9.04
C SER A 2 -26.61 -25.70 7.59
N ARG A 3 -26.92 -24.67 6.80
CA ARG A 3 -26.56 -24.47 5.40
C ARG A 3 -25.07 -24.19 5.27
N ARG A 4 -24.37 -25.05 4.52
CA ARG A 4 -23.00 -24.86 4.04
C ARG A 4 -22.92 -23.56 3.25
N GLY A 5 -22.35 -22.51 3.85
CA GLY A 5 -22.17 -21.20 3.22
C GLY A 5 -21.25 -21.31 2.00
N LYS A 6 -21.85 -21.32 0.81
CA LYS A 6 -21.13 -21.28 -0.47
C LYS A 6 -20.44 -19.93 -0.60
N GLY A 7 -19.12 -19.90 -0.42
CA GLY A 7 -18.30 -18.69 -0.48
C GLY A 7 -18.48 -17.96 -1.82
N ARG A 8 -19.27 -16.88 -1.80
CA ARG A 8 -19.49 -16.03 -2.97
C ARG A 8 -18.22 -15.20 -3.17
N ARG A 9 -17.53 -15.39 -4.30
CA ARG A 9 -16.36 -14.58 -4.65
C ARG A 9 -16.77 -13.09 -4.60
N PRO A 10 -16.00 -12.23 -3.93
CA PRO A 10 -16.30 -10.80 -3.88
C PRO A 10 -16.35 -10.23 -5.29
N SER A 11 -17.24 -9.25 -5.51
CA SER A 11 -17.26 -8.51 -6.77
C SER A 11 -15.92 -7.80 -6.98
N ARG A 12 -15.60 -7.47 -8.24
CA ARG A 12 -14.41 -6.66 -8.56
C ARG A 12 -14.37 -5.36 -7.76
N ALA A 13 -15.51 -4.69 -7.61
CA ALA A 13 -15.63 -3.47 -6.81
C ALA A 13 -15.26 -3.71 -5.32
N ALA A 14 -15.81 -4.77 -4.70
CA ALA A 14 -15.49 -5.10 -3.31
C ALA A 14 -14.00 -5.49 -3.12
N ALA A 15 -13.39 -6.11 -4.12
CA ALA A 15 -11.96 -6.42 -4.11
C ALA A 15 -11.09 -5.16 -4.23
N VAL A 16 -11.48 -4.20 -5.08
CA VAL A 16 -10.80 -2.90 -5.23
C VAL A 16 -10.91 -2.10 -3.95
N GLU A 17 -12.10 -2.02 -3.34
CA GLU A 17 -12.32 -1.30 -2.09
C GLU A 17 -11.46 -1.86 -0.95
N ARG A 18 -11.34 -3.20 -0.85
CA ARG A 18 -10.43 -3.83 0.11
C ARG A 18 -8.98 -3.40 -0.11
N LYS A 19 -8.52 -3.33 -1.36
CA LYS A 19 -7.16 -2.88 -1.69
C LYS A 19 -6.95 -1.41 -1.32
N VAL A 20 -7.92 -0.54 -1.61
CA VAL A 20 -7.88 0.88 -1.22
C VAL A 20 -7.80 1.02 0.30
N ARG A 21 -8.63 0.30 1.05
CA ARG A 21 -8.58 0.30 2.53
C ARG A 21 -7.24 -0.20 3.07
N THR A 22 -6.64 -1.22 2.45
CA THR A 22 -5.30 -1.66 2.80
C THR A 22 -4.27 -0.56 2.55
N LEU A 23 -4.34 0.10 1.39
CA LEU A 23 -3.42 1.17 1.03
C LEU A 23 -3.52 2.37 2.00
N GLN A 24 -4.73 2.75 2.40
CA GLN A 24 -4.97 3.79 3.42
C GLN A 24 -4.31 3.49 4.77
N ARG A 25 -4.11 2.20 5.12
CA ARG A 25 -3.42 1.80 6.36
C ARG A 25 -1.90 1.78 6.23
N LEU A 26 -1.38 1.52 5.02
CA LEU A 26 0.05 1.43 4.75
C LEU A 26 0.70 2.79 4.53
N VAL A 27 -0.03 3.73 3.92
CA VAL A 27 0.50 5.05 3.56
C VAL A 27 0.40 5.98 4.77
N PRO A 28 1.50 6.63 5.19
CA PRO A 28 1.47 7.63 6.26
C PRO A 28 0.53 8.80 5.91
N GLY A 29 -0.45 9.04 6.78
CA GLY A 29 -1.52 10.03 6.55
C GLY A 29 -2.58 9.59 5.54
N GLY A 30 -2.59 8.31 5.12
CA GLY A 30 -3.51 7.78 4.11
C GLY A 30 -4.92 7.45 4.60
N ARG A 31 -5.15 7.40 5.92
CA ARG A 31 -6.46 7.01 6.47
C ARG A 31 -7.53 8.03 6.11
N GLY A 32 -8.65 7.56 5.54
CA GLY A 32 -9.78 8.42 5.18
C GLY A 32 -9.58 9.26 3.92
N LEU A 33 -8.43 9.18 3.25
CA LEU A 33 -8.21 9.87 1.97
C LEU A 33 -9.08 9.27 0.87
N GLN A 34 -9.62 10.15 0.01
CA GLN A 34 -10.26 9.74 -1.23
C GLN A 34 -9.24 9.09 -2.17
N PRO A 35 -9.65 8.18 -3.07
CA PRO A 35 -8.74 7.40 -3.91
C PRO A 35 -7.71 8.24 -4.67
N GLU A 36 -8.12 9.38 -5.24
CA GLU A 36 -7.26 10.26 -6.03
C GLU A 36 -6.10 10.82 -5.18
N GLN A 37 -6.42 11.35 -4.01
CA GLN A 37 -5.44 11.90 -3.06
C GLN A 37 -4.58 10.80 -2.46
N LEU A 38 -5.17 9.63 -2.17
CA LEU A 38 -4.46 8.48 -1.65
C LEU A 38 -3.40 8.00 -2.64
N PHE A 39 -3.70 7.93 -3.94
CA PHE A 39 -2.74 7.49 -4.95
C PHE A 39 -1.61 8.49 -5.16
N LEU A 40 -1.89 9.79 -5.15
CA LEU A 40 -0.83 10.82 -5.18
C LEU A 40 0.10 10.68 -3.97
N ARG A 41 -0.48 10.61 -2.76
CA ARG A 41 0.29 10.43 -1.52
C ARG A 41 1.10 9.13 -1.52
N THR A 42 0.54 8.08 -2.11
CA THR A 42 1.23 6.79 -2.29
C THR A 42 2.44 6.93 -3.20
N ALA A 43 2.31 7.66 -4.31
CA ALA A 43 3.42 7.88 -5.24
C ALA A 43 4.58 8.62 -4.56
N ASP A 44 4.27 9.70 -3.82
CA ASP A 44 5.26 10.43 -3.02
C ASP A 44 5.94 9.52 -2.00
N TYR A 45 5.16 8.70 -1.29
CA TYR A 45 5.69 7.81 -0.27
C TYR A 45 6.60 6.73 -0.86
N ILE A 46 6.24 6.12 -1.99
CA ILE A 46 7.08 5.17 -2.71
C ILE A 46 8.39 5.84 -3.16
N PHE A 47 8.32 7.07 -3.67
CA PHE A 47 9.51 7.81 -4.08
C PHE A 47 10.47 8.04 -2.91
N LEU A 48 9.96 8.51 -1.77
CA LEU A 48 10.76 8.74 -0.57
C LEU A 48 11.42 7.46 -0.05
N LEU A 49 10.67 6.35 0.02
CA LEU A 49 11.23 5.06 0.44
C LEU A 49 12.33 4.58 -0.50
N ARG A 50 12.13 4.70 -1.82
CA ARG A 50 13.14 4.32 -2.81
C ARG A 50 14.40 5.16 -2.66
N LEU A 51 14.25 6.46 -2.44
CA LEU A 51 15.38 7.36 -2.22
C LEU A 51 16.16 6.99 -0.94
N GLN A 52 15.45 6.76 0.17
CA GLN A 52 16.06 6.34 1.44
C GLN A 52 16.88 5.05 1.27
N VAL A 53 16.28 4.01 0.65
CA VAL A 53 16.97 2.75 0.39
C VAL A 53 18.16 2.95 -0.56
N HIS A 54 18.03 3.80 -1.58
CA HIS A 54 19.12 4.09 -2.50
C HIS A 54 20.31 4.73 -1.79
N VAL A 55 20.06 5.75 -0.98
CA VAL A 55 21.10 6.44 -0.19
C VAL A 55 21.75 5.45 0.78
N LEU A 56 20.98 4.70 1.56
CA LEU A 56 21.52 3.73 2.50
C LEU A 56 22.37 2.66 1.82
N ARG A 57 21.97 2.18 0.63
CA ARG A 57 22.78 1.24 -0.16
C ARG A 57 24.08 1.86 -0.66
N LYS A 58 24.06 3.12 -1.09
CA LYS A 58 25.27 3.82 -1.52
C LYS A 58 26.22 4.02 -0.36
N LEU A 59 25.73 4.48 0.78
CA LEU A 59 26.53 4.62 2.00
C LEU A 59 27.08 3.26 2.47
N SER A 60 26.25 2.21 2.51
CA SER A 60 26.72 0.87 2.89
C SER A 60 27.86 0.38 2.01
N LYS A 61 27.86 0.66 0.70
CA LYS A 61 28.98 0.32 -0.20
C LYS A 61 30.23 1.17 0.01
N LEU A 62 30.07 2.38 0.54
CA LEU A 62 31.20 3.25 0.88
C LEU A 62 31.84 2.86 2.22
N TYR A 63 31.06 2.36 3.18
CA TYR A 63 31.53 2.02 4.53
C TYR A 63 31.84 0.53 4.74
N LEU A 64 31.22 -0.38 3.98
CA LEU A 64 31.53 -1.81 3.97
C LEU A 64 32.04 -2.18 2.56
N PRO A 65 33.38 -2.19 2.34
CA PRO A 65 33.95 -2.67 1.08
C PRO A 65 33.64 -4.15 0.82
#